data_AF-A0A847GCB3-F1
#
_entry.id   AF-A0A847GCB3-F1
#
_cell.length_a   1.000
_cell.length_b   1.000
_cell.length_c   1.000
_cell.angle_alpha   90.00
_cell.angle_beta   90.00
_cell.angle_gamma   90.00
#
_symmetry.space_group_name_H-M   'P 1'
#
loop_
_entity.id
_entity.type
_entity.pdbx_description
1 polymer ?
#
loop_
_entity_poly.entity_id
_entity_poly.type
_entity_poly.pdbx_seq_one_letter_code
_entity_poly.pdbx_strand_id
1 'polypeptide(L)'
;MIVPLHIVSVALAGGLTGLWVRRMLAALGWLSGFESGILLVAAVAAGYIAAQLGFMALICLLKPTRSPAPLLCDMPAQLAALALVPWLLGVSIPWPAAILHKVEPLLFLGAFGAVHAFLKLMVFFAAMQARPSGRAGALGWAGGAAAALLLAAGAQQGFARSSADLGAVAAGDPAWTRSGHTWAKAREIREGIGLSILDGVEGRGDLVLLAAPPEGETGGPDSAFVTVAVEAAPGPSSGNGSVLPVHTHVIPLDRDGWTELRLPEALLPEKIAAVEVAWSSKPNPEWMRRIGLRPPPGTGHRMQLAGPWRAVSGAGAGAPSIVLLAAEGVGAENTSLLGYSRETTPRLREWGNGAMVFEQAYTPAPDAAAACMTLLTGLHPLRHGYLNGRTGELPP
;
A
#
# COMPACT_ATOMS: atom_id res chain seq x y z
N MET A 1 19.72 42.26 -14.34
CA MET A 1 20.57 41.21 -13.74
C MET A 1 20.15 40.80 -12.33
N ILE A 2 19.63 41.71 -11.49
CA ILE A 2 19.30 41.41 -10.08
C ILE A 2 18.11 40.44 -9.93
N VAL A 3 17.05 40.58 -10.74
CA VAL A 3 15.88 39.68 -10.68
C VAL A 3 16.25 38.21 -10.98
N PRO A 4 16.95 37.87 -12.09
CA PRO A 4 17.40 36.50 -12.31
C PRO A 4 18.23 35.91 -11.17
N LEU A 5 19.17 36.68 -10.62
CA LEU A 5 20.00 36.24 -9.49
C LEU A 5 19.14 35.94 -8.24
N HIS A 6 18.13 36.78 -7.99
CA HIS A 6 17.20 36.58 -6.89
C HIS A 6 16.38 35.30 -7.09
N ILE A 7 15.84 35.08 -8.30
CA ILE A 7 15.11 33.85 -8.63
C ILE A 7 15.98 32.60 -8.41
N VAL A 8 17.26 32.63 -8.82
CA VAL A 8 18.20 31.54 -8.56
C VAL A 8 18.40 31.32 -7.05
N SER A 9 18.58 32.38 -6.26
CA SER A 9 18.73 32.26 -4.80
C SER A 9 17.50 31.63 -4.12
N VAL A 10 16.29 32.03 -4.55
CA VAL A 10 15.03 31.49 -4.05
C VAL A 10 14.86 30.03 -4.46
N ALA A 11 15.22 29.67 -5.69
CA ALA A 11 15.16 28.30 -6.18
C ALA A 11 16.12 27.36 -5.42
N LEU A 12 17.37 27.81 -5.17
CA LEU A 12 18.35 27.05 -4.39
C LEU A 12 17.89 26.85 -2.94
N ALA A 13 17.38 27.90 -2.29
CA ALA A 13 16.84 27.82 -0.94
C ALA A 13 15.60 26.89 -0.87
N GLY A 14 14.71 26.95 -1.86
CA GLY A 14 13.57 26.05 -1.98
C GLY A 14 13.99 24.59 -2.14
N GLY A 15 14.98 24.31 -2.99
CA GLY A 15 15.55 22.97 -3.17
C GLY A 15 16.18 22.41 -1.89
N LEU A 16 16.98 23.22 -1.18
CA LEU A 16 17.55 22.83 0.12
C LEU A 16 16.46 22.53 1.16
N THR A 17 15.42 23.36 1.22
CA THR A 17 14.29 23.17 2.13
C THR A 17 13.55 21.87 1.78
N GLY A 18 13.30 21.59 0.50
CA GLY A 18 12.68 20.35 0.04
C GLY A 18 13.51 19.11 0.38
N LEU A 19 14.82 19.15 0.13
CA LEU A 19 15.74 18.05 0.50
C LEU A 19 15.76 17.82 2.01
N TRP A 20 15.72 18.89 2.80
CA TRP A 20 15.68 18.82 4.26
C TRP A 20 14.39 18.14 4.74
N VAL A 21 13.22 18.56 4.23
CA VAL A 21 11.93 17.93 4.57
C VAL A 21 11.93 16.44 4.20
N ARG A 22 12.39 16.09 2.99
CA ARG A 22 12.51 14.69 2.55
C ARG A 22 13.36 13.87 3.51
N ARG A 23 14.57 14.33 3.83
CA ARG A 23 15.47 13.62 4.73
C ARG A 23 14.86 13.52 6.14
N MET A 24 14.11 14.54 6.60
CA MET A 24 13.50 14.55 7.93
C MET A 24 12.42 13.48 8.02
N LEU A 25 11.53 13.43 7.04
CA LEU A 25 10.47 12.43 6.97
C LEU A 25 11.04 11.02 6.77
N ALA A 26 12.12 10.85 6.01
CA ALA A 26 12.81 9.58 5.89
C ALA A 26 13.45 9.14 7.22
N ALA A 27 14.10 10.05 7.97
CA ALA A 27 14.70 9.76 9.27
C ALA A 27 13.65 9.40 10.35
N LEU A 28 12.43 9.95 10.24
CA LEU A 28 11.29 9.57 11.06
C LEU A 28 10.66 8.23 10.64
N GLY A 29 11.10 7.65 9.52
CA GLY A 29 10.51 6.46 8.95
C GLY A 29 9.08 6.70 8.48
N TRP A 30 8.79 7.84 7.87
CA TRP A 30 7.47 8.18 7.30
C TRP A 30 7.46 8.29 5.78
N LEU A 31 8.63 8.20 5.15
CA LEU A 31 8.77 8.32 3.71
C LEU A 31 9.65 7.20 3.16
N SER A 32 9.11 6.45 2.21
CA SER A 32 9.80 5.43 1.43
C SER A 32 9.64 5.69 -0.07
N GLY A 33 10.63 5.26 -0.86
CA GLY A 33 10.58 5.38 -2.33
C GLY A 33 11.37 6.56 -2.87
N PHE A 34 11.96 6.37 -4.06
CA PHE A 34 12.76 7.39 -4.72
C PHE A 34 11.88 8.45 -5.39
N GLU A 35 10.88 8.01 -6.17
CA GLU A 35 9.97 8.88 -6.91
C GLU A 35 9.12 9.77 -5.99
N SER A 36 8.47 9.17 -4.99
CA SER A 36 7.74 9.88 -3.93
C SER A 36 8.64 10.90 -3.23
N GLY A 37 9.90 10.54 -2.98
CA GLY A 37 10.91 11.45 -2.43
C GLY A 37 11.19 12.67 -3.31
N ILE A 38 11.32 12.50 -4.62
CA ILE A 38 11.54 13.61 -5.57
C ILE A 38 10.31 14.50 -5.65
N LEU A 39 9.12 13.92 -5.74
CA LEU A 39 7.86 14.66 -5.84
C LEU A 39 7.61 15.49 -4.58
N LEU A 40 7.91 14.97 -3.40
CA LEU A 40 7.88 15.73 -2.15
C LEU A 40 8.87 16.90 -2.17
N VAL A 41 10.12 16.67 -2.61
CA VAL A 41 11.12 17.74 -2.73
C VAL A 41 10.61 18.84 -3.66
N ALA A 42 10.05 18.46 -4.82
CA ALA A 42 9.49 19.39 -5.78
C ALA A 42 8.29 20.17 -5.20
N ALA A 43 7.38 19.51 -4.50
CA ALA A 43 6.21 20.13 -3.87
C ALA A 43 6.62 21.16 -2.81
N VAL A 44 7.54 20.80 -1.91
CA VAL A 44 8.05 21.69 -0.86
C VAL A 44 8.86 22.85 -1.46
N ALA A 45 9.73 22.58 -2.44
CA ALA A 45 10.52 23.61 -3.09
C ALA A 45 9.64 24.62 -3.83
N ALA A 46 8.65 24.14 -4.60
CA ALA A 46 7.70 25.00 -5.30
C ALA A 46 6.81 25.80 -4.32
N GLY A 47 6.36 25.18 -3.22
CA GLY A 47 5.61 25.86 -2.17
C GLY A 47 6.44 26.96 -1.47
N TYR A 48 7.72 26.69 -1.22
CA TYR A 48 8.65 27.69 -0.72
C TYR A 48 8.80 28.86 -1.71
N ILE A 49 9.10 28.56 -2.99
CA ILE A 49 9.21 29.59 -4.04
C ILE A 49 7.93 30.44 -4.11
N ALA A 50 6.76 29.81 -4.09
CA ALA A 50 5.47 30.49 -4.07
C ALA A 50 5.35 31.45 -2.88
N ALA A 51 5.71 31.03 -1.67
CA ALA A 51 5.68 31.88 -0.48
C ALA A 51 6.63 33.08 -0.61
N GLN A 52 7.84 32.87 -1.14
CA GLN A 52 8.84 33.94 -1.32
C GLN A 52 8.41 34.97 -2.38
N LEU A 53 7.88 34.51 -3.52
CA LEU A 53 7.35 35.39 -4.57
C LEU A 53 6.07 36.10 -4.10
N GLY A 54 5.22 35.41 -3.34
CA GLY A 54 4.01 35.98 -2.73
C GLY A 54 4.33 37.08 -1.72
N PHE A 55 5.37 36.90 -0.90
CA PHE A 55 5.90 37.93 -0.02
C PHE A 55 6.39 39.17 -0.79
N MET A 56 7.11 38.97 -1.91
CA MET A 56 7.52 40.07 -2.80
C MET A 56 6.32 40.78 -3.44
N ALA A 57 5.30 40.03 -3.85
CA ALA A 57 4.06 40.60 -4.37
C ALA A 57 3.37 41.46 -3.31
N LEU A 58 3.25 40.95 -2.07
CA LEU A 58 2.64 41.66 -0.95
C LEU A 58 3.39 42.97 -0.63
N ILE A 59 4.72 42.94 -0.54
CA ILE A 59 5.52 44.14 -0.33
C ILE A 59 5.30 45.15 -1.47
N CYS A 60 5.33 44.70 -2.72
CA CYS A 60 5.11 45.55 -3.89
C CYS A 60 3.69 46.13 -3.96
N LEU A 61 2.69 45.46 -3.38
CA LEU A 61 1.32 45.98 -3.25
C LEU A 61 1.22 47.07 -2.18
N LEU A 62 1.79 46.79 -1.00
CA LEU A 62 1.78 47.69 0.16
C LEU A 62 2.57 48.97 -0.12
N LYS A 63 3.80 48.83 -0.63
CA LYS A 63 4.65 49.94 -1.02
C LYS A 63 5.35 49.63 -2.35
N PRO A 64 4.75 50.08 -3.46
CA PRO A 64 5.32 49.80 -4.77
C PRO A 64 6.68 50.48 -4.90
N THR A 65 7.68 49.71 -5.29
CA THR A 65 9.06 50.19 -5.42
C THR A 65 9.68 49.65 -6.71
N ARG A 66 10.47 50.48 -7.38
CA ARG A 66 11.37 50.07 -8.48
C ARG A 66 12.83 49.92 -8.02
N SER A 67 13.09 50.13 -6.73
CA SER A 67 14.44 49.97 -6.17
C SER A 67 14.86 48.50 -6.16
N PRO A 68 16.11 48.17 -6.50
CA PRO A 68 16.64 46.82 -6.34
C PRO A 68 16.90 46.44 -4.87
N ALA A 69 16.84 47.40 -3.94
CA ALA A 69 17.22 47.20 -2.54
C ALA A 69 16.48 46.04 -1.85
N PRO A 70 15.15 45.86 -1.98
CA PRO A 70 14.46 44.71 -1.38
C PRO A 70 14.99 43.37 -1.89
N LEU A 71 15.27 43.26 -3.18
CA LEU A 71 15.80 42.02 -3.78
C LEU A 71 17.22 41.72 -3.29
N LEU A 72 18.06 42.75 -3.16
CA LEU A 72 19.42 42.62 -2.62
C LEU A 72 19.42 42.22 -1.14
N CYS A 73 18.49 42.76 -0.35
CA CYS A 73 18.30 42.36 1.05
C CYS A 73 17.71 40.95 1.17
N ASP A 74 16.95 40.48 0.17
CA ASP A 74 16.28 39.18 0.23
C ASP A 74 17.22 38.02 -0.11
N MET A 75 18.21 38.23 -0.97
CA MET A 75 19.21 37.20 -1.31
C MET A 75 19.93 36.64 -0.06
N PRO A 76 20.43 37.46 0.89
CA PRO A 76 20.91 36.97 2.19
C PRO A 76 19.88 36.19 2.99
N ALA A 77 18.59 36.59 2.95
CA ALA A 77 17.54 35.82 3.62
C ALA A 77 17.43 34.41 3.02
N GLN A 78 17.58 34.27 1.69
CA GLN A 78 17.61 32.95 1.04
C GLN A 78 18.85 32.13 1.43
N LEU A 79 20.01 32.77 1.63
CA LEU A 79 21.21 32.09 2.13
C LEU A 79 21.05 31.52 3.54
N ALA A 80 20.06 31.95 4.33
CA ALA A 80 19.76 31.33 5.62
C ALA A 80 19.47 29.82 5.48
N ALA A 81 18.98 29.36 4.33
CA ALA A 81 18.75 27.94 4.05
C ALA A 81 20.04 27.10 4.15
N LEU A 82 21.24 27.71 4.06
CA LEU A 82 22.51 27.03 4.31
C LEU A 82 22.62 26.48 5.74
N ALA A 83 21.86 27.01 6.70
CA ALA A 83 21.77 26.43 8.05
C ALA A 83 21.26 24.98 8.03
N LEU A 84 20.54 24.55 6.99
CA LEU A 84 20.04 23.18 6.84
C LEU A 84 21.11 22.20 6.30
N VAL A 85 22.19 22.72 5.70
CA VAL A 85 23.21 21.93 4.98
C VAL A 85 23.98 20.97 5.90
N PRO A 86 24.45 21.34 7.11
CA PRO A 86 25.18 20.41 7.97
C PRO A 86 24.39 19.13 8.23
N TRP A 87 23.09 19.28 8.53
CA TRP A 87 22.21 18.15 8.74
C TRP A 87 21.97 17.33 7.46
N LEU A 88 21.83 17.98 6.31
CA LEU A 88 21.76 17.33 5.00
C LEU A 88 23.02 16.55 4.62
N LEU A 89 24.19 16.94 5.16
CA LEU A 89 25.46 16.23 4.99
C LEU A 89 25.68 15.15 6.05
N GLY A 90 24.78 15.01 7.03
CA GLY A 90 24.93 14.07 8.14
C GLY A 90 25.96 14.50 9.18
N VAL A 91 26.28 15.79 9.24
CA VAL A 91 27.09 16.36 10.33
C VAL A 91 26.18 16.47 11.55
N SER A 92 26.47 15.69 12.60
CA SER A 92 25.81 15.79 13.90
C SER A 92 26.56 16.77 14.80
N ILE A 93 25.81 17.61 15.51
CA ILE A 93 26.38 18.50 16.52
C ILE A 93 26.46 17.71 17.84
N PRO A 94 27.60 17.77 18.57
CA PRO A 94 27.75 17.11 19.86
C PRO A 94 26.95 17.88 20.93
N TRP A 95 25.64 17.63 20.98
CA TRP A 95 24.75 18.28 21.94
C TRP A 95 24.99 17.76 23.36
N PRO A 96 24.91 18.62 24.39
CA PRO A 96 25.16 18.21 25.78
C PRO A 96 24.07 17.30 26.37
N ALA A 97 22.87 17.29 25.80
CA ALA A 97 21.73 16.51 26.30
C ALA A 97 21.21 15.54 25.24
N ALA A 98 20.94 14.29 25.62
CA ALA A 98 20.46 13.23 24.72
C ALA A 98 19.14 13.58 23.99
N ILE A 99 18.28 14.38 24.62
CA ILE A 99 17.02 14.82 24.01
C ILE A 99 17.25 15.73 22.80
N LEU A 100 18.33 16.52 22.79
CA LEU A 100 18.65 17.44 21.70
C LEU A 100 19.04 16.69 20.42
N HIS A 101 19.64 15.51 20.54
CA HIS A 101 19.89 14.63 19.38
C HIS A 101 18.58 14.15 18.72
N LYS A 102 17.51 13.94 19.49
CA LYS A 102 16.21 13.52 18.95
C LYS A 102 15.49 14.64 18.20
N VAL A 103 15.68 15.89 18.64
CA VAL A 103 15.05 17.08 18.03
C VAL A 103 16.02 17.89 17.16
N GLU A 104 17.21 17.37 16.88
CA GLU A 104 18.26 18.04 16.12
C GLU A 104 17.78 18.63 14.78
N PRO A 105 16.95 17.94 13.96
CA PRO A 105 16.41 18.54 12.74
C PRO A 105 15.62 19.82 13.03
N LEU A 106 14.84 19.85 14.11
CA LEU A 106 14.03 21.02 14.50
C LEU A 106 14.90 22.18 14.98
N LEU A 107 16.07 21.91 15.56
CA LEU A 107 17.04 22.94 15.93
C LEU A 107 17.62 23.63 14.70
N PHE A 108 17.98 22.86 13.67
CA PHE A 108 18.42 23.42 12.38
C PHE A 108 17.30 24.21 11.69
N LEU A 109 16.06 23.71 11.73
CA LEU A 109 14.89 24.44 11.23
C LEU A 109 14.67 25.75 12.00
N GLY A 110 14.82 25.74 13.33
CA GLY A 110 14.72 26.92 14.18
C GLY A 110 15.80 27.95 13.87
N ALA A 111 17.05 27.54 13.69
CA ALA A 111 18.16 28.40 13.31
C ALA A 111 17.92 29.05 11.93
N PHE A 112 17.51 28.24 10.94
CA PHE A 112 17.09 28.72 9.63
C PHE A 112 15.96 29.76 9.76
N GLY A 113 14.88 29.42 10.45
CA GLY A 113 13.71 30.27 10.60
C GLY A 113 14.01 31.61 11.29
N ALA A 114 14.82 31.60 12.35
CA ALA A 114 15.18 32.81 13.08
C ALA A 114 16.01 33.78 12.21
N VAL A 115 17.06 33.29 11.55
CA VAL A 115 17.90 34.10 10.67
C VAL A 115 17.09 34.60 9.45
N HIS A 116 16.28 33.72 8.86
CA HIS A 116 15.44 34.08 7.72
C HIS A 116 14.43 35.17 8.09
N ALA A 117 13.71 35.02 9.20
CA ALA A 117 12.73 36.01 9.66
C ALA A 117 13.36 37.37 9.97
N PHE A 118 14.52 37.39 10.62
CA PHE A 118 15.27 38.62 10.90
C PHE A 118 15.65 39.35 9.59
N LEU A 119 16.18 38.62 8.60
CA LEU A 119 16.56 39.21 7.32
C LEU A 119 15.34 39.66 6.51
N LYS A 120 14.20 38.96 6.61
CA LYS A 120 12.92 39.37 6.01
C LYS A 120 12.39 40.69 6.55
N LEU A 121 12.61 40.99 7.84
CA LEU A 121 12.31 42.31 8.39
C LEU A 121 13.15 43.40 7.70
N MET A 122 14.44 43.14 7.44
CA MET A 122 15.30 44.09 6.71
C MET A 122 14.81 44.34 5.29
N VAL A 123 14.33 43.30 4.60
CA VAL A 123 13.72 43.41 3.26
C VAL A 123 12.49 44.31 3.28
N PHE A 124 11.62 44.12 4.28
CA PHE A 124 10.46 44.97 4.49
C PHE A 124 10.85 46.43 4.75
N PHE A 125 11.82 46.69 5.63
CA PHE A 125 12.31 48.04 5.90
C PHE A 125 12.98 48.68 4.67
N ALA A 126 13.74 47.92 3.88
CA ALA A 126 14.35 48.38 2.64
C ALA A 126 13.28 48.80 1.62
N ALA A 127 12.17 48.07 1.53
CA ALA A 127 11.03 48.46 0.72
C ALA A 127 10.37 49.74 1.27
N MET A 128 10.25 49.87 2.60
CA MET A 128 9.74 51.06 3.30
C MET A 128 10.58 52.32 3.10
N GLN A 129 11.84 52.23 2.69
CA GLN A 129 12.68 53.40 2.40
C GLN A 129 12.80 53.70 0.89
N ALA A 130 12.27 52.83 0.04
CA ALA A 130 12.41 52.97 -1.39
C ALA A 130 11.44 53.99 -2.00
N ARG A 131 11.83 54.54 -3.16
CA ARG A 131 11.02 55.51 -3.91
C ARG A 131 9.73 54.85 -4.43
N PRO A 132 8.58 55.52 -4.30
CA PRO A 132 7.30 54.96 -4.75
C PRO A 132 7.27 54.76 -6.27
N SER A 133 6.58 53.70 -6.71
CA SER A 133 6.36 53.39 -8.13
C SER A 133 4.92 52.94 -8.40
N GLY A 134 4.64 52.47 -9.62
CA GLY A 134 3.35 51.82 -9.95
C GLY A 134 3.26 50.39 -9.40
N ARG A 135 2.02 49.93 -9.13
CA ARG A 135 1.69 48.59 -8.61
C ARG A 135 1.81 47.45 -9.64
N ALA A 136 2.03 47.76 -10.91
CA ALA A 136 2.11 46.75 -11.98
C ALA A 136 3.18 45.68 -11.72
N GLY A 137 4.29 46.02 -11.06
CA GLY A 137 5.33 45.05 -10.70
C GLY A 137 4.85 43.96 -9.74
N ALA A 138 3.85 44.26 -8.89
CA ALA A 138 3.28 43.26 -7.99
C ALA A 138 2.53 42.15 -8.74
N LEU A 139 1.94 42.45 -9.91
CA LEU A 139 1.25 41.45 -10.73
C LEU A 139 2.23 40.40 -11.29
N GLY A 140 3.45 40.81 -11.64
CA GLY A 140 4.49 39.87 -12.07
C GLY A 140 4.89 38.89 -10.98
N TRP A 141 5.12 39.39 -9.75
CA TRP A 141 5.42 38.55 -8.59
C TRP A 141 4.24 37.66 -8.20
N ALA A 142 3.01 38.18 -8.23
CA ALA A 142 1.80 37.41 -7.95
C ALA A 142 1.58 36.31 -9.00
N GLY A 143 1.81 36.60 -10.29
CA GLY A 143 1.75 35.61 -11.36
C GLY A 143 2.79 34.51 -11.20
N GLY A 144 4.03 34.87 -10.83
CA GLY A 144 5.08 33.90 -10.52
C GLY A 144 4.75 33.04 -9.29
N ALA A 145 4.19 33.65 -8.24
CA ALA A 145 3.73 32.93 -7.05
C ALA A 145 2.59 31.95 -7.38
N ALA A 146 1.62 32.38 -8.20
CA ALA A 146 0.52 31.53 -8.65
C ALA A 146 1.03 30.34 -9.50
N ALA A 147 1.96 30.57 -10.43
CA ALA A 147 2.58 29.51 -11.21
C ALA A 147 3.33 28.50 -10.31
N ALA A 148 4.10 29.00 -9.33
CA ALA A 148 4.77 28.14 -8.35
C ALA A 148 3.80 27.36 -7.46
N LEU A 149 2.65 27.95 -7.07
CA LEU A 149 1.59 27.25 -6.35
C LEU A 149 0.95 26.13 -7.18
N LEU A 150 0.71 26.36 -8.47
CA LEU A 150 0.20 25.33 -9.38
C LEU A 150 1.19 24.18 -9.52
N LEU A 151 2.49 24.47 -9.63
CA LEU A 151 3.54 23.44 -9.63
C LEU A 151 3.58 22.68 -8.30
N ALA A 152 3.49 23.38 -7.17
CA ALA A 152 3.46 22.76 -5.85
C ALA A 152 2.24 21.84 -5.71
N ALA A 153 1.07 22.28 -6.15
CA ALA A 153 -0.16 21.50 -6.13
C ALA A 153 -0.05 20.26 -7.04
N GLY A 154 0.48 20.41 -8.25
CA GLY A 154 0.71 19.29 -9.16
C GLY A 154 1.70 18.27 -8.62
N ALA A 155 2.82 18.72 -8.06
CA ALA A 155 3.81 17.85 -7.41
C ALA A 155 3.24 17.16 -6.16
N GLN A 156 2.43 17.86 -5.36
CA GLN A 156 1.74 17.27 -4.20
C GLN A 156 0.70 16.22 -4.62
N GLN A 157 -0.04 16.45 -5.70
CA GLN A 157 -0.95 15.45 -6.25
C GLN A 157 -0.19 14.24 -6.79
N GLY A 158 0.92 14.46 -7.49
CA GLY A 158 1.82 13.39 -7.93
C GLY A 158 2.37 12.59 -6.75
N PHE A 159 2.83 13.27 -5.71
CA PHE A 159 3.31 12.65 -4.46
C PHE A 159 2.23 11.78 -3.81
N ALA A 160 1.01 12.31 -3.68
CA ALA A 160 -0.12 11.56 -3.14
C ALA A 160 -0.46 10.31 -3.98
N ARG A 161 -0.38 10.40 -5.32
CA ARG A 161 -0.58 9.23 -6.19
C ARG A 161 0.54 8.21 -6.07
N SER A 162 1.80 8.65 -6.13
CA SER A 162 2.98 7.78 -5.97
C SER A 162 3.03 7.11 -4.59
N SER A 163 2.48 7.76 -3.56
CA SER A 163 2.35 7.16 -2.24
C SER A 163 1.21 6.14 -2.12
N ALA A 164 0.19 6.24 -2.99
CA ALA A 164 -0.91 5.28 -3.08
C ALA A 164 -0.51 4.03 -3.86
N ASP A 165 0.47 4.15 -4.78
CA ASP A 165 1.11 3.02 -5.42
C ASP A 165 1.80 2.14 -4.37
N LEU A 166 1.38 0.88 -4.30
CA LEU A 166 1.92 -0.07 -3.34
C LEU A 166 3.37 -0.45 -3.66
N GLY A 167 3.93 0.00 -4.79
CA GLY A 167 5.24 -0.41 -5.30
C GLY A 167 5.21 -1.90 -5.58
N ALA A 168 4.09 -2.36 -6.14
CA ALA A 168 3.78 -3.77 -6.24
C ALA A 168 4.71 -4.44 -7.25
N VAL A 169 5.33 -5.54 -6.84
CA VAL A 169 6.11 -6.40 -7.73
C VAL A 169 5.21 -7.53 -8.22
N ALA A 170 5.41 -7.97 -9.47
CA ALA A 170 4.71 -9.13 -10.01
C ALA A 170 4.84 -10.33 -9.06
N ALA A 171 3.70 -10.95 -8.76
CA ALA A 171 3.65 -12.14 -7.93
C ALA A 171 4.41 -13.31 -8.57
N GLY A 172 5.22 -14.01 -7.78
CA GLY A 172 5.75 -15.31 -8.17
C GLY A 172 4.69 -16.42 -8.14
N ASP A 173 5.08 -17.61 -8.57
CA ASP A 173 4.20 -18.78 -8.55
C ASP A 173 3.86 -19.19 -7.10
N PRO A 174 2.59 -19.52 -6.80
CA PRO A 174 2.20 -19.94 -5.48
C PRO A 174 2.67 -21.36 -5.18
N ALA A 175 3.16 -21.60 -3.96
CA ALA A 175 3.61 -22.90 -3.48
C ALA A 175 2.69 -23.43 -2.37
N TRP A 176 2.57 -24.75 -2.26
CA TRP A 176 1.86 -25.38 -1.15
C TRP A 176 2.57 -25.03 0.16
N THR A 177 1.87 -24.28 0.99
CA THR A 177 2.37 -23.77 2.26
C THR A 177 1.47 -24.26 3.37
N ARG A 178 2.08 -24.64 4.47
CA ARG A 178 1.38 -25.10 5.67
C ARG A 178 1.25 -23.95 6.67
N SER A 179 0.10 -23.87 7.32
CA SER A 179 -0.10 -23.10 8.54
C SER A 179 -0.86 -23.98 9.54
N GLY A 180 -0.26 -24.24 10.70
CA GLY A 180 -0.75 -25.21 11.69
C GLY A 180 -1.03 -26.60 11.10
N HIS A 181 -2.31 -26.96 10.96
CA HIS A 181 -2.77 -28.23 10.38
C HIS A 181 -3.36 -28.12 8.97
N THR A 182 -3.31 -26.94 8.37
CA THR A 182 -3.98 -26.64 7.11
C THR A 182 -2.98 -26.25 6.03
N TRP A 183 -3.36 -26.50 4.77
CA TRP A 183 -2.51 -26.24 3.60
C TRP A 183 -3.24 -25.34 2.62
N ALA A 184 -2.52 -24.36 2.07
CA ALA A 184 -3.01 -23.54 0.98
C ALA A 184 -1.88 -23.24 -0.03
N LYS A 185 -2.24 -23.00 -1.29
CA LYS A 185 -1.29 -22.46 -2.27
C LYS A 185 -1.08 -20.98 -1.99
N ALA A 186 0.08 -20.63 -1.48
CA ALA A 186 0.38 -19.29 -0.97
C ALA A 186 1.67 -18.73 -1.56
N ARG A 187 1.83 -17.42 -1.40
CA ARG A 187 3.00 -16.65 -1.79
C ARG A 187 3.55 -15.93 -0.56
N GLU A 188 4.87 -15.87 -0.47
CA GLU A 188 5.52 -15.06 0.55
C GLU A 188 5.46 -13.59 0.15
N ILE A 189 4.92 -12.75 1.03
CA ILE A 189 4.91 -11.29 0.91
C ILE A 189 5.73 -10.67 2.05
N ARG A 190 6.67 -9.81 1.69
CA ARG A 190 7.49 -9.07 2.66
C ARG A 190 6.78 -7.82 3.12
N GLU A 191 6.98 -7.45 4.37
CA GLU A 191 6.44 -6.20 4.92
C GLU A 191 6.79 -5.03 3.98
N GLY A 192 5.82 -4.16 3.72
CA GLY A 192 5.95 -2.91 2.95
C GLY A 192 6.26 -3.05 1.47
N ILE A 193 6.46 -4.25 0.93
CA ILE A 193 6.56 -4.52 -0.51
C ILE A 193 5.20 -5.02 -0.99
N GLY A 194 4.59 -4.30 -1.93
CA GLY A 194 3.35 -4.74 -2.56
C GLY A 194 3.58 -5.95 -3.46
N LEU A 195 2.56 -6.79 -3.61
CA LEU A 195 2.52 -7.92 -4.53
C LEU A 195 1.34 -7.72 -5.48
N SER A 196 1.59 -7.70 -6.79
CA SER A 196 0.56 -7.61 -7.82
C SER A 196 0.23 -9.02 -8.33
N ILE A 197 -1.01 -9.44 -8.14
CA ILE A 197 -1.50 -10.79 -8.46
C ILE A 197 -2.54 -10.69 -9.57
N LEU A 198 -2.31 -11.41 -10.67
CA LEU A 198 -3.18 -11.42 -11.86
C LEU A 198 -4.08 -12.65 -11.92
N ASP A 199 -3.70 -13.75 -11.27
CA ASP A 199 -4.42 -15.03 -11.34
C ASP A 199 -5.48 -15.16 -10.24
N GLY A 200 -6.55 -15.94 -10.50
CA GLY A 200 -7.55 -16.30 -9.48
C GLY A 200 -8.63 -15.23 -9.21
N VAL A 201 -8.65 -14.16 -10.00
CA VAL A 201 -9.59 -13.03 -9.89
C VAL A 201 -10.80 -13.11 -10.82
N GLU A 202 -10.91 -14.17 -11.61
CA GLU A 202 -12.05 -14.42 -12.48
C GLU A 202 -13.29 -14.87 -11.67
N GLY A 203 -14.46 -14.34 -12.03
CA GLY A 203 -15.75 -14.75 -11.45
C GLY A 203 -16.50 -13.64 -10.69
N ARG A 204 -17.55 -14.04 -9.96
CA ARG A 204 -18.44 -13.16 -9.18
C ARG A 204 -18.35 -13.42 -7.68
N GLY A 205 -18.83 -12.47 -6.88
CA GLY A 205 -18.84 -12.55 -5.42
C GLY A 205 -17.75 -11.71 -4.75
N ASP A 206 -17.51 -12.01 -3.48
CA ASP A 206 -16.50 -11.33 -2.67
C ASP A 206 -15.09 -11.76 -3.08
N LEU A 207 -14.11 -10.88 -2.94
CA LEU A 207 -12.70 -11.23 -3.07
C LEU A 207 -12.18 -11.73 -1.73
N VAL A 208 -11.66 -12.96 -1.70
CA VAL A 208 -11.16 -13.62 -0.50
C VAL A 208 -9.66 -13.86 -0.62
N LEU A 209 -8.96 -13.50 0.45
CA LEU A 209 -7.53 -13.72 0.66
C LEU A 209 -7.36 -14.43 2.00
N LEU A 210 -6.35 -15.30 2.10
CA LEU A 210 -5.98 -15.93 3.36
C LEU A 210 -4.56 -15.50 3.73
N ALA A 211 -4.35 -15.12 4.98
CA ALA A 211 -3.05 -14.69 5.49
C ALA A 211 -2.61 -15.57 6.67
N ALA A 212 -1.33 -15.88 6.73
CA ALA A 212 -0.72 -16.59 7.85
C ALA A 212 0.72 -16.11 8.07
N PRO A 213 1.25 -16.16 9.31
CA PRO A 213 2.68 -15.99 9.54
C PRO A 213 3.46 -17.17 8.91
N PRO A 214 4.75 -17.00 8.55
CA PRO A 214 5.57 -18.08 8.04
C PRO A 214 5.80 -19.17 9.10
N GLU A 215 5.82 -20.43 8.66
CA GLU A 215 6.09 -21.56 9.54
C GLU A 215 7.49 -21.45 10.17
N GLY A 216 7.57 -21.61 11.49
CA GLY A 216 8.83 -21.56 12.24
C GLY A 216 9.32 -20.15 12.65
N GLU A 217 8.63 -19.07 12.28
CA GLU A 217 9.00 -17.71 12.72
C GLU A 217 8.60 -17.50 14.20
N THR A 218 9.59 -17.57 15.10
CA THR A 218 9.43 -17.30 16.53
C THR A 218 9.62 -15.81 16.80
N GLY A 219 8.54 -15.12 17.20
CA GLY A 219 8.51 -13.66 17.35
C GLY A 219 8.11 -12.94 16.06
N GLY A 220 6.88 -12.40 16.04
CA GLY A 220 6.27 -11.69 14.92
C GLY A 220 5.01 -10.96 15.41
N PRO A 221 4.42 -10.04 14.62
CA PRO A 221 3.29 -9.23 15.06
C PRO A 221 2.02 -10.09 15.24
N ASP A 222 1.22 -9.77 16.24
CA ASP A 222 -0.07 -10.44 16.50
C ASP A 222 -1.17 -10.03 15.49
N SER A 223 -0.96 -8.93 14.76
CA SER A 223 -1.88 -8.40 13.77
C SER A 223 -1.15 -7.85 12.56
N ALA A 224 -1.74 -8.03 11.38
CA ALA A 224 -1.28 -7.41 10.14
C ALA A 224 -2.26 -6.32 9.68
N PHE A 225 -1.71 -5.20 9.24
CA PHE A 225 -2.43 -4.13 8.55
C PHE A 225 -2.32 -4.39 7.05
N VAL A 226 -3.26 -5.17 6.50
CA VAL A 226 -3.26 -5.57 5.10
C VAL A 226 -4.00 -4.52 4.28
N THR A 227 -3.34 -4.03 3.24
CA THR A 227 -3.86 -3.06 2.29
C THR A 227 -4.06 -3.74 0.96
N VAL A 228 -5.28 -3.69 0.44
CA VAL A 228 -5.66 -4.29 -0.84
C VAL A 228 -6.14 -3.18 -1.76
N ALA A 229 -5.54 -3.10 -2.95
CA ALA A 229 -5.99 -2.28 -4.06
C ALA A 229 -6.33 -3.21 -5.23
N VAL A 230 -7.41 -2.91 -5.96
CA VAL A 230 -7.91 -3.79 -7.01
C VAL A 230 -7.90 -3.03 -8.32
N GLU A 231 -6.96 -3.34 -9.21
CA GLU A 231 -6.86 -2.71 -10.53
C GLU A 231 -8.05 -3.08 -11.42
N ALA A 232 -8.73 -2.09 -11.99
CA ALA A 232 -9.79 -2.32 -12.96
C ALA A 232 -9.19 -2.52 -14.36
N ALA A 233 -9.74 -3.47 -15.12
CA ALA A 233 -9.36 -3.62 -16.52
C ALA A 233 -9.69 -2.36 -17.34
N PRO A 234 -8.81 -1.94 -18.27
CA PRO A 234 -9.04 -0.74 -19.06
C PRO A 234 -10.37 -0.81 -19.81
N GLY A 235 -11.22 0.20 -19.59
CA GLY A 235 -12.53 0.35 -20.20
C GLY A 235 -12.58 1.57 -21.13
N PRO A 236 -13.66 1.72 -21.93
CA PRO A 236 -13.79 2.83 -22.88
C PRO A 236 -13.84 4.23 -22.22
N SER A 237 -14.05 4.31 -20.90
CA SER A 237 -14.14 5.54 -20.11
C SER A 237 -13.05 5.70 -19.05
N SER A 238 -12.10 4.77 -18.93
CA SER A 238 -11.01 4.88 -17.95
C SER A 238 -9.89 5.76 -18.51
N GLY A 239 -9.89 7.04 -18.14
CA GLY A 239 -8.68 7.87 -18.26
C GLY A 239 -7.54 7.24 -17.44
N ASN A 240 -6.30 7.38 -17.92
CA ASN A 240 -5.09 6.90 -17.24
C ASN A 240 -5.15 7.14 -15.73
N GLY A 241 -5.14 6.06 -14.94
CA GLY A 241 -4.89 6.11 -13.50
C GLY A 241 -6.10 6.39 -12.61
N SER A 242 -7.19 5.63 -12.77
CA SER A 242 -8.22 5.52 -11.72
C SER A 242 -7.59 4.88 -10.48
N VAL A 243 -7.20 5.70 -9.50
CA VAL A 243 -6.80 5.23 -8.16
C VAL A 243 -7.99 4.52 -7.55
N LEU A 244 -7.94 3.19 -7.49
CA LEU A 244 -9.02 2.40 -6.92
C LEU A 244 -9.08 2.57 -5.41
N PRO A 245 -10.24 2.35 -4.78
CA PRO A 245 -10.34 2.45 -3.34
C PRO A 245 -9.35 1.48 -2.70
N VAL A 246 -8.41 2.05 -1.95
CA VAL A 246 -7.42 1.31 -1.18
C VAL A 246 -8.08 0.91 0.13
N HIS A 247 -8.28 -0.39 0.32
CA HIS A 247 -8.91 -0.92 1.53
C HIS A 247 -7.86 -1.45 2.49
N THR A 248 -7.72 -0.81 3.66
CA THR A 248 -6.85 -1.31 4.73
C THR A 248 -7.69 -2.05 5.76
N HIS A 249 -7.37 -3.31 6.00
CA HIS A 249 -7.97 -4.16 7.00
C HIS A 249 -6.96 -4.54 8.07
N VAL A 250 -7.41 -4.61 9.32
CA VAL A 250 -6.63 -5.19 10.41
C VAL A 250 -7.08 -6.62 10.56
N ILE A 251 -6.16 -7.56 10.39
CA ILE A 251 -6.43 -8.98 10.60
C ILE A 251 -5.53 -9.50 11.73
N PRO A 252 -6.07 -10.31 12.66
CA PRO A 252 -5.21 -11.06 13.56
C PRO A 252 -4.37 -12.06 12.75
N LEU A 253 -3.15 -12.34 13.18
CA LEU A 253 -2.34 -13.41 12.59
C LEU A 253 -2.38 -14.64 13.49
N ASP A 254 -3.22 -15.61 13.10
CA ASP A 254 -3.24 -16.92 13.74
C ASP A 254 -1.99 -17.73 13.37
N ARG A 255 -1.29 -18.27 14.38
CA ARG A 255 -0.10 -19.10 14.19
C ARG A 255 -0.45 -20.55 13.86
N ASP A 256 -1.67 -20.98 14.16
CA ASP A 256 -2.14 -22.36 13.97
C ASP A 256 -3.11 -22.50 12.77
N GLY A 257 -3.30 -21.42 11.99
CA GLY A 257 -4.29 -21.41 10.92
C GLY A 257 -4.08 -20.29 9.89
N TRP A 258 -5.02 -20.23 8.95
CA TRP A 258 -5.14 -19.15 7.99
C TRP A 258 -6.21 -18.18 8.45
N THR A 259 -5.92 -16.89 8.41
CA THR A 259 -6.89 -15.83 8.70
C THR A 259 -7.48 -15.31 7.41
N GLU A 260 -8.81 -15.28 7.35
CA GLU A 260 -9.54 -14.79 6.19
C GLU A 260 -9.63 -13.26 6.15
N LEU A 261 -9.35 -12.70 4.98
CA LEU A 261 -9.61 -11.33 4.60
C LEU A 261 -10.61 -11.33 3.43
N ARG A 262 -11.73 -10.63 3.61
CA ARG A 262 -12.83 -10.59 2.63
C ARG A 262 -13.17 -9.16 2.24
N LEU A 263 -13.22 -8.91 0.93
CA LEU A 263 -13.67 -7.66 0.33
C LEU A 263 -15.02 -7.89 -0.35
N PRO A 264 -16.09 -7.22 0.10
CA PRO A 264 -17.42 -7.36 -0.48
C PRO A 264 -17.46 -7.07 -1.99
N GLU A 265 -18.26 -7.83 -2.73
CA GLU A 265 -18.44 -7.63 -4.18
C GLU A 265 -18.80 -6.18 -4.54
N ALA A 266 -19.57 -5.50 -3.69
CA ALA A 266 -20.01 -4.11 -3.89
C ALA A 266 -18.86 -3.08 -3.97
N LEU A 267 -17.66 -3.43 -3.49
CA LEU A 267 -16.49 -2.56 -3.51
C LEU A 267 -15.55 -2.84 -4.70
N LEU A 268 -15.87 -3.85 -5.50
CA LEU A 268 -15.00 -4.35 -6.55
C LEU A 268 -15.46 -3.87 -7.93
N PRO A 269 -14.52 -3.59 -8.86
CA PRO A 269 -14.88 -3.25 -10.22
C PRO A 269 -15.47 -4.46 -10.95
N GLU A 270 -16.25 -4.20 -12.00
CA GLU A 270 -16.88 -5.26 -12.81
C GLU A 270 -15.87 -6.21 -13.45
N LYS A 271 -14.70 -5.68 -13.84
CA LYS A 271 -13.56 -6.45 -14.36
C LYS A 271 -12.29 -6.07 -13.61
N ILE A 272 -11.68 -7.06 -12.97
CA ILE A 272 -10.42 -6.93 -12.25
C ILE A 272 -9.28 -7.27 -13.22
N ALA A 273 -8.30 -6.38 -13.36
CA ALA A 273 -7.04 -6.63 -14.06
C ALA A 273 -6.01 -7.26 -13.12
N ALA A 274 -5.84 -6.69 -11.92
CA ALA A 274 -4.88 -7.16 -10.94
C ALA A 274 -5.37 -6.86 -9.52
N VAL A 275 -4.87 -7.61 -8.55
CA VAL A 275 -5.04 -7.33 -7.13
C VAL A 275 -3.67 -7.06 -6.55
N GLU A 276 -3.49 -5.86 -6.03
CA GLU A 276 -2.29 -5.48 -5.31
C GLU A 276 -2.52 -5.63 -3.81
N VAL A 277 -1.65 -6.38 -3.16
CA VAL A 277 -1.68 -6.58 -1.71
C VAL A 277 -0.38 -6.10 -1.12
N ALA A 278 -0.45 -5.30 -0.07
CA ALA A 278 0.69 -4.93 0.76
C ALA A 278 0.32 -5.07 2.23
N TRP A 279 1.29 -5.19 3.12
CA TRP A 279 1.00 -5.26 4.54
C TRP A 279 2.06 -4.56 5.41
N SER A 280 1.67 -4.20 6.62
CA SER A 280 2.60 -3.74 7.67
C SER A 280 2.24 -4.34 9.03
N SER A 281 3.25 -4.50 9.88
CA SER A 281 3.14 -4.83 11.30
C SER A 281 2.65 -3.65 12.15
N LYS A 282 2.78 -2.41 11.65
CA LYS A 282 2.40 -1.19 12.36
C LYS A 282 1.21 -0.51 11.70
N PRO A 283 0.34 0.14 12.47
CA PRO A 283 -0.74 0.93 11.92
C PRO A 283 -0.17 2.06 11.07
N ASN A 284 -0.77 2.27 9.90
CA ASN A 284 -0.58 3.49 9.10
C ASN A 284 -1.75 4.45 9.40
N PRO A 285 -1.57 5.50 10.24
CA PRO A 285 -2.63 6.41 10.61
C PRO A 285 -3.31 7.06 9.39
N GLU A 286 -4.63 7.29 9.46
CA GLU A 286 -5.38 7.86 8.34
C GLU A 286 -4.79 9.18 7.83
N TRP A 287 -4.35 10.04 8.75
CA TRP A 287 -3.80 11.35 8.39
C TRP A 287 -2.51 11.22 7.57
N MET A 288 -1.67 10.21 7.85
CA MET A 288 -0.46 9.93 7.08
C MET A 288 -0.82 9.51 5.66
N ARG A 289 -1.81 8.61 5.50
CA ARG A 289 -2.33 8.20 4.19
C ARG A 289 -2.88 9.38 3.40
N ARG A 290 -3.67 10.26 4.04
CA ARG A 290 -4.28 11.43 3.37
C ARG A 290 -3.26 12.41 2.80
N ILE A 291 -2.09 12.53 3.44
CA ILE A 291 -1.03 13.43 2.97
C ILE A 291 0.05 12.71 2.17
N GLY A 292 -0.07 11.40 1.96
CA GLY A 292 0.83 10.58 1.16
C GLY A 292 2.11 10.08 1.85
N LEU A 293 2.12 10.05 3.19
CA LEU A 293 3.22 9.44 3.94
C LEU A 293 3.06 7.92 4.02
N ARG A 294 4.18 7.21 3.85
CA ARG A 294 4.26 5.75 3.94
C ARG A 294 5.50 5.37 4.74
N PRO A 295 5.33 4.77 5.93
CA PRO A 295 6.46 4.24 6.67
C PRO A 295 7.21 3.19 5.85
N PRO A 296 8.56 3.22 5.83
CA PRO A 296 9.32 2.15 5.21
C PRO A 296 9.09 0.84 5.99
N PRO A 297 9.13 -0.31 5.33
CA PRO A 297 9.07 -1.59 6.02
C PRO A 297 10.25 -1.71 6.98
N GLY A 298 9.94 -1.67 8.27
CA GLY A 298 10.95 -1.49 9.31
C GLY A 298 11.43 -2.81 9.94
N THR A 299 10.75 -3.92 9.68
CA THR A 299 10.95 -5.14 10.48
C THR A 299 11.45 -6.35 9.67
N GLY A 300 11.31 -6.32 8.34
CA GLY A 300 11.68 -7.45 7.49
C GLY A 300 10.80 -8.68 7.69
N HIS A 301 9.70 -8.55 8.44
CA HIS A 301 8.75 -9.64 8.62
C HIS A 301 8.17 -10.09 7.29
N ARG A 302 7.77 -11.36 7.27
CA ARG A 302 7.18 -12.01 6.13
C ARG A 302 5.79 -12.49 6.51
N MET A 303 4.93 -12.63 5.51
CA MET A 303 3.59 -13.17 5.66
C MET A 303 3.33 -14.08 4.47
N GLN A 304 2.58 -15.15 4.68
CA GLN A 304 2.10 -16.02 3.64
C GLN A 304 0.71 -15.54 3.22
N LEU A 305 0.51 -15.37 1.92
CA LEU A 305 -0.74 -14.91 1.33
C LEU A 305 -1.24 -15.93 0.32
N ALA A 306 -2.40 -16.52 0.56
CA ALA A 306 -3.07 -17.40 -0.37
C ALA A 306 -4.26 -16.69 -1.04
N GLY A 307 -4.54 -17.07 -2.29
CA GLY A 307 -5.51 -16.41 -3.16
C GLY A 307 -4.85 -15.40 -4.10
N PRO A 308 -5.60 -14.38 -4.56
CA PRO A 308 -7.02 -14.13 -4.28
C PRO A 308 -7.95 -15.17 -4.93
N TRP A 309 -9.18 -15.29 -4.41
CA TRP A 309 -10.28 -16.03 -5.04
C TRP A 309 -11.57 -15.23 -5.02
N ARG A 310 -12.46 -15.52 -5.98
CA ARG A 310 -13.83 -14.98 -6.01
C ARG A 310 -14.76 -15.98 -5.33
N ALA A 311 -15.38 -15.58 -4.22
CA ALA A 311 -16.30 -16.40 -3.46
C ALA A 311 -17.69 -15.77 -3.45
N VAL A 312 -18.65 -16.43 -4.09
CA VAL A 312 -20.06 -16.06 -3.97
C VAL A 312 -20.50 -16.39 -2.54
N SER A 313 -20.77 -15.35 -1.73
CA SER A 313 -21.45 -15.58 -0.47
C SER A 313 -22.84 -16.12 -0.80
N GLY A 314 -23.10 -17.37 -0.44
CA GLY A 314 -24.30 -18.10 -0.88
C GLY A 314 -25.56 -17.27 -0.72
N ALA A 315 -26.26 -17.04 -1.83
CA ALA A 315 -27.54 -16.37 -1.85
C ALA A 315 -28.56 -17.18 -1.03
N GLY A 316 -28.97 -16.64 0.12
CA GLY A 316 -30.05 -17.15 0.96
C GLY A 316 -29.57 -17.65 2.32
N ALA A 317 -29.98 -16.97 3.38
CA ALA A 317 -29.67 -17.24 4.79
C ALA A 317 -30.27 -18.57 5.34
N GLY A 318 -30.26 -19.66 4.56
CA GLY A 318 -30.85 -20.93 4.98
C GLY A 318 -30.39 -22.20 4.25
N ALA A 319 -29.54 -22.12 3.23
CA ALA A 319 -28.99 -23.33 2.59
C ALA A 319 -27.61 -23.67 3.18
N PRO A 320 -27.36 -24.94 3.58
CA PRO A 320 -26.06 -25.35 4.09
C PRO A 320 -25.02 -25.43 2.96
N SER A 321 -23.76 -25.10 3.27
CA SER A 321 -22.64 -25.43 2.40
C SER A 321 -22.41 -26.95 2.39
N ILE A 322 -22.18 -27.52 1.21
CA ILE A 322 -21.93 -28.96 1.05
C ILE A 322 -20.47 -29.16 0.63
N VAL A 323 -19.72 -29.92 1.43
CA VAL A 323 -18.36 -30.37 1.09
C VAL A 323 -18.41 -31.87 0.82
N LEU A 324 -18.12 -32.25 -0.43
CA LEU A 324 -18.06 -33.66 -0.85
C LEU A 324 -16.59 -34.09 -0.92
N LEU A 325 -16.18 -34.99 -0.03
CA LEU A 325 -14.86 -35.62 -0.04
C LEU A 325 -14.99 -37.02 -0.61
N ALA A 326 -14.41 -37.26 -1.78
CA ALA A 326 -14.33 -38.58 -2.40
C ALA A 326 -12.86 -39.02 -2.47
N ALA A 327 -12.58 -40.23 -2.00
CA ALA A 327 -11.25 -40.83 -2.02
C ALA A 327 -11.28 -42.13 -2.84
N GLU A 328 -10.32 -42.29 -3.73
CA GLU A 328 -10.17 -43.47 -4.59
C GLU A 328 -9.22 -44.48 -3.93
N GLY A 329 -9.46 -45.78 -4.16
CA GLY A 329 -8.62 -46.86 -3.61
C GLY A 329 -8.75 -47.09 -2.09
N VAL A 330 -9.74 -46.48 -1.41
CA VAL A 330 -9.95 -46.65 0.03
C VAL A 330 -10.95 -47.78 0.29
N GLY A 331 -10.44 -48.94 0.73
CA GLY A 331 -11.28 -50.04 1.22
C GLY A 331 -11.80 -49.78 2.64
N ALA A 332 -13.08 -50.06 2.89
CA ALA A 332 -13.74 -49.87 4.18
C ALA A 332 -12.99 -50.61 5.30
N GLU A 333 -12.57 -51.84 5.01
CA GLU A 333 -11.81 -52.75 5.88
C GLU A 333 -10.41 -52.24 6.23
N ASN A 334 -9.90 -51.23 5.54
CA ASN A 334 -8.58 -50.64 5.75
C ASN A 334 -8.64 -49.28 6.46
N THR A 335 -9.79 -48.88 7.01
CA THR A 335 -9.95 -47.60 7.71
C THR A 335 -10.02 -47.77 9.23
N SER A 336 -9.31 -46.91 9.96
CA SER A 336 -9.40 -46.83 11.42
C SER A 336 -10.84 -46.62 11.92
N LEU A 337 -11.64 -45.85 11.17
CA LEU A 337 -13.04 -45.54 11.49
C LEU A 337 -13.88 -46.81 11.61
N LEU A 338 -13.69 -47.79 10.72
CA LEU A 338 -14.49 -49.02 10.63
C LEU A 338 -13.83 -50.22 11.31
N GLY A 339 -12.94 -49.96 12.29
CA GLY A 339 -12.37 -51.02 13.13
C GLY A 339 -11.11 -51.69 12.59
N TYR A 340 -10.45 -51.11 11.57
CA TYR A 340 -9.14 -51.63 11.14
C TYR A 340 -8.12 -51.52 12.27
N SER A 341 -7.33 -52.58 12.45
CA SER A 341 -6.38 -52.70 13.58
C SER A 341 -5.24 -51.69 13.55
N ARG A 342 -4.86 -51.20 12.35
CA ARG A 342 -3.84 -50.15 12.19
C ARG A 342 -4.49 -48.78 12.15
N GLU A 343 -3.81 -47.79 12.70
CA GLU A 343 -4.29 -46.40 12.70
C GLU A 343 -4.05 -45.69 11.34
N THR A 344 -4.76 -46.10 10.30
CA THR A 344 -4.63 -45.55 8.93
C THR A 344 -5.40 -44.25 8.71
N THR A 345 -6.53 -44.04 9.39
CA THR A 345 -7.38 -42.84 9.23
C THR A 345 -7.83 -42.24 10.58
N PRO A 346 -6.90 -41.91 11.49
CA PRO A 346 -7.22 -41.49 12.86
C PRO A 346 -8.10 -40.23 12.92
N ARG A 347 -7.90 -39.25 12.02
CA ARG A 347 -8.73 -38.04 11.94
C ARG A 347 -10.16 -38.31 11.48
N LEU A 348 -10.33 -39.27 10.58
CA LEU A 348 -11.66 -39.66 10.13
C LEU A 348 -12.43 -40.39 11.23
N ARG A 349 -11.74 -41.21 12.05
CA ARG A 349 -12.31 -41.82 13.26
C ARG A 349 -12.75 -40.76 14.27
N GLU A 350 -11.89 -39.79 14.56
CA GLU A 350 -12.18 -38.68 15.46
C GLU A 350 -13.41 -37.88 15.00
N TRP A 351 -13.46 -37.52 13.71
CA TRP A 351 -14.60 -36.81 13.11
C TRP A 351 -15.89 -37.65 13.10
N GLY A 352 -15.77 -38.96 12.84
CA GLY A 352 -16.89 -39.90 12.80
C GLY A 352 -17.70 -39.96 14.09
N ASN A 353 -17.09 -39.64 15.25
CA ASN A 353 -17.79 -39.61 16.55
C ASN A 353 -18.95 -38.61 16.60
N GLY A 354 -18.91 -37.55 15.78
CA GLY A 354 -19.96 -36.54 15.68
C GLY A 354 -20.78 -36.62 14.39
N ALA A 355 -20.52 -37.61 13.54
CA ALA A 355 -21.13 -37.74 12.23
C ALA A 355 -22.06 -38.96 12.15
N MET A 356 -22.95 -38.96 11.16
CA MET A 356 -23.69 -40.16 10.79
C MET A 356 -22.81 -41.03 9.88
N VAL A 357 -22.44 -42.21 10.36
CA VAL A 357 -21.56 -43.15 9.66
C VAL A 357 -22.41 -44.26 9.04
N PHE A 358 -22.23 -44.50 7.74
CA PHE A 358 -22.89 -45.59 7.01
C PHE A 358 -21.92 -46.75 6.81
N GLU A 359 -21.93 -47.72 7.72
CA GLU A 359 -21.03 -48.89 7.68
C GLU A 359 -21.28 -49.82 6.49
N GLN A 360 -22.49 -49.77 5.92
CA GLN A 360 -22.92 -50.59 4.78
C GLN A 360 -23.11 -49.74 3.51
N ALA A 361 -22.23 -48.76 3.30
CA ALA A 361 -22.17 -48.01 2.05
C ALA A 361 -21.42 -48.82 0.98
N TYR A 362 -22.07 -49.05 -0.17
CA TYR A 362 -21.50 -49.78 -1.29
C TYR A 362 -21.25 -48.87 -2.48
N THR A 363 -20.13 -49.10 -3.18
CA THR A 363 -19.92 -48.48 -4.49
C THR A 363 -20.79 -49.17 -5.54
N PRO A 364 -21.46 -48.43 -6.44
CA PRO A 364 -22.25 -49.01 -7.53
C PRO A 364 -21.38 -49.72 -8.57
N ALA A 365 -20.08 -49.40 -8.61
CA ALA A 365 -19.08 -50.06 -9.45
C ALA A 365 -17.70 -49.99 -8.80
N PRO A 366 -16.85 -51.04 -8.94
CA PRO A 366 -15.48 -51.01 -8.42
C PRO A 366 -14.52 -50.16 -9.27
N ASP A 367 -14.97 -49.69 -10.44
CA ASP A 367 -14.22 -48.79 -11.32
C ASP A 367 -14.40 -47.33 -10.89
N ALA A 368 -13.29 -46.59 -10.74
CA ALA A 368 -13.30 -45.23 -10.22
C ALA A 368 -14.09 -44.26 -11.11
N ALA A 369 -13.97 -44.38 -12.43
CA ALA A 369 -14.69 -43.51 -13.36
C ALA A 369 -16.20 -43.77 -13.29
N ALA A 370 -16.61 -45.04 -13.26
CA ALA A 370 -18.01 -45.42 -13.08
C ALA A 370 -18.59 -44.92 -11.76
N ALA A 371 -17.87 -45.11 -10.65
CA ALA A 371 -18.31 -44.67 -9.31
C ALA A 371 -18.47 -43.15 -9.23
N CYS A 372 -17.48 -42.38 -9.72
CA CYS A 372 -17.54 -40.92 -9.76
C CYS A 372 -18.68 -40.41 -10.66
N MET A 373 -18.91 -41.04 -11.81
CA MET A 373 -20.02 -40.65 -12.69
C MET A 373 -21.38 -40.93 -12.04
N THR A 374 -21.54 -42.05 -11.32
CA THR A 374 -22.75 -42.29 -10.53
C THR A 374 -22.93 -41.24 -9.43
N LEU A 375 -21.86 -40.86 -8.73
CA LEU A 375 -21.90 -39.83 -7.68
C LEU A 375 -22.31 -38.46 -8.21
N LEU A 376 -21.80 -38.05 -9.38
CA LEU A 376 -22.07 -36.74 -9.98
C LEU A 376 -23.43 -36.66 -10.68
N THR A 377 -23.92 -37.77 -11.24
CA THR A 377 -25.17 -37.79 -12.03
C THR A 377 -26.37 -38.36 -11.29
N GLY A 378 -26.15 -39.11 -10.20
CA GLY A 378 -27.19 -39.88 -9.53
C GLY A 378 -27.72 -41.06 -10.36
N LEU A 379 -27.08 -41.40 -11.48
CA LEU A 379 -27.49 -42.47 -12.39
C LEU A 379 -26.67 -43.74 -12.17
N HIS A 380 -27.29 -44.90 -12.36
CA HIS A 380 -26.59 -46.19 -12.32
C HIS A 380 -25.56 -46.34 -13.46
N PRO A 381 -24.45 -47.10 -13.30
CA PRO A 381 -23.43 -47.30 -14.34
C PRO A 381 -23.96 -47.71 -15.72
N LEU A 382 -24.99 -48.56 -15.75
CA LEU A 382 -25.65 -48.99 -16.99
C LEU A 382 -26.44 -47.87 -17.71
N ARG A 383 -26.75 -46.76 -17.04
CA ARG A 383 -27.45 -45.60 -17.61
C ARG A 383 -26.48 -44.56 -18.14
N HIS A 384 -25.45 -44.21 -17.36
CA HIS A 384 -24.46 -43.24 -17.81
C HIS A 384 -23.34 -43.85 -18.67
N GLY A 385 -23.26 -45.18 -18.80
CA GLY A 385 -22.41 -45.88 -19.78
C GLY A 385 -20.92 -46.00 -19.41
N TYR A 386 -20.50 -45.49 -18.24
CA TYR A 386 -19.13 -45.68 -17.72
C TYR A 386 -19.10 -46.98 -16.92
N LEU A 387 -18.59 -48.05 -17.52
CA LEU A 387 -18.43 -49.37 -16.89
C LEU A 387 -17.40 -50.21 -17.68
N ASN A 388 -16.51 -50.91 -16.99
CA ASN A 388 -15.50 -51.81 -17.59
C ASN A 388 -14.64 -51.15 -18.69
N GLY A 389 -14.11 -49.95 -18.41
CA GLY A 389 -13.27 -49.21 -19.36
C GLY A 389 -14.02 -48.60 -20.55
N ARG A 390 -15.36 -48.71 -20.61
CA ARG A 390 -16.17 -47.96 -21.56
C ARG A 390 -16.32 -46.52 -21.09
N THR A 391 -16.21 -45.59 -22.02
CA THR A 391 -16.57 -44.19 -21.82
C THR A 391 -18.01 -44.01 -22.29
N GLY A 392 -18.90 -43.64 -21.37
CA GLY A 392 -20.25 -43.24 -21.74
C GLY A 392 -20.25 -41.91 -22.49
N GLU A 393 -21.40 -41.54 -23.03
CA GLU A 393 -21.58 -40.17 -23.52
C GLU A 393 -21.51 -39.21 -22.34
N LEU A 394 -20.72 -38.14 -22.49
CA LEU A 394 -20.74 -37.06 -21.51
C LEU A 394 -22.17 -36.48 -21.52
N PRO A 395 -22.79 -36.25 -20.34
CA PRO A 395 -24.05 -35.53 -20.30
C PRO A 395 -23.89 -34.18 -21.03
N PRO A 396 -24.93 -33.74 -21.77
CA PRO A 396 -24.89 -32.48 -22.52
C PRO A 396 -24.64 -31.25 -21.63
#